data_AF-A0A138AVH5-F1
#
_entry.id   AF-A0A138AVH5-F1
#
_cell.length_a   1.000
_cell.length_b   1.000
_cell.length_c   1.000
_cell.angle_alpha   90.00
_cell.angle_beta   90.00
_cell.angle_gamma   90.00
#
_symmetry.space_group_name_H-M   'P 1'
#
loop_
_entity.id
_entity.type
_entity.pdbx_description
1 polymer ?
#
loop_
_entity_poly.entity_id
_entity_poly.type
_entity_poly.pdbx_seq_one_letter_code
_entity_poly.pdbx_strand_id
1 'polypeptide(L)'
;MVLVVALIIVLAVQPWKKSGGGVQTFELDRAITVEVRTPSGWTAKEMSAEGASAVLILPAGDDRGYDEINTDFKSLRNGRSGKPIHAVVINAGSCSSDAASSWDIGDVDKGTVGEATRLGRRAVWNVRGSDCARMISTDMDSGRPASTASELLVSLAGSGAVVPRHDGTRPSIRPSS
;
A
#
# COMPACT_ATOMS: atom_id res chain seq x y z
N MET A 1 -30.24 39.96 28.57
CA MET A 1 -29.90 39.89 27.15
C MET A 1 -28.50 39.30 27.06
N VAL A 2 -28.41 37.98 26.85
CA VAL A 2 -27.13 37.26 26.75
C VAL A 2 -27.11 36.63 25.36
N LEU A 3 -26.31 37.24 24.49
CA LEU A 3 -26.14 36.83 23.11
C LEU A 3 -25.14 35.67 23.10
N VAL A 4 -25.64 34.43 23.11
CA VAL A 4 -24.79 33.25 22.87
C VAL A 4 -24.54 33.19 21.38
N VAL A 5 -23.43 33.77 20.95
CA VAL A 5 -22.91 33.62 19.58
C VAL A 5 -22.42 32.18 19.46
N ALA A 6 -23.25 31.33 18.86
CA ALA A 6 -22.85 29.99 18.45
C ALA A 6 -21.75 30.11 17.40
N LEU A 7 -20.51 29.89 17.82
CA LEU A 7 -19.35 29.78 16.95
C LEU A 7 -19.50 28.47 16.16
N ILE A 8 -20.07 28.53 14.95
CA ILE A 8 -20.05 27.40 14.02
C ILE A 8 -18.60 27.27 13.54
N ILE A 9 -17.82 26.41 14.20
CA ILE A 9 -16.54 25.95 13.69
C ILE A 9 -16.85 25.08 12.47
N VAL A 10 -16.79 25.69 11.29
CA VAL A 10 -16.70 24.95 10.05
C VAL A 10 -15.37 24.21 10.10
N LEU A 11 -15.39 22.93 10.47
CA LEU A 11 -14.27 22.01 10.28
C LEU A 11 -14.10 21.82 8.77
N ALA A 12 -13.45 22.79 8.14
CA ALA A 12 -12.89 22.64 6.81
C ALA A 12 -11.78 21.60 6.93
N VAL A 13 -12.12 20.33 6.72
CA VAL A 13 -11.17 19.24 6.57
C VAL A 13 -10.48 19.45 5.22
N GLN A 14 -9.45 20.31 5.19
CA GLN A 14 -8.54 20.42 4.06
C GLN A 14 -7.27 19.61 4.32
N PRO A 15 -6.77 18.92 3.27
CA PRO A 15 -5.92 17.75 3.40
C PRO A 15 -4.51 18.17 3.80
N TRP A 16 -4.01 17.64 4.91
CA TRP A 16 -2.63 17.90 5.33
C TRP A 16 -1.64 17.15 4.44
N LYS A 17 -1.22 17.80 3.36
CA LYS A 17 0.12 17.61 2.80
C LYS A 17 1.10 18.43 3.63
N LYS A 18 1.84 17.77 4.53
CA LYS A 18 3.18 18.23 4.93
C LYS A 18 4.18 17.20 4.43
N SER A 19 4.84 17.51 3.32
CA SER A 19 6.01 16.75 2.86
C SER A 19 7.18 17.06 3.79
N GLY A 20 7.75 16.00 4.37
CA GLY A 20 8.90 16.09 5.26
C GLY A 20 8.90 14.93 6.24
N GLY A 21 9.46 13.78 5.82
CA GLY A 21 9.85 12.67 6.70
C GLY A 21 8.82 12.19 7.73
N GLY A 22 7.53 12.44 7.50
CA GLY A 22 6.46 12.23 8.47
C GLY A 22 5.89 10.83 8.38
N VAL A 23 5.48 10.29 9.53
CA VAL A 23 4.59 9.12 9.56
C VAL A 23 3.23 9.58 9.05
N GLN A 24 2.69 8.86 8.07
CA GLN A 24 1.35 9.07 7.54
C GLN A 24 0.46 7.90 7.93
N THR A 25 -0.76 8.16 8.36
CA THR A 25 -1.74 7.12 8.66
C THR A 25 -2.74 7.02 7.52
N PHE A 26 -2.97 5.79 7.04
CA PHE A 26 -3.92 5.48 5.98
C PHE A 26 -4.99 4.53 6.48
N GLU A 27 -6.22 4.70 6.02
CA GLU A 27 -7.28 3.73 6.24
C GLU A 27 -7.23 2.64 5.17
N LEU A 28 -7.42 1.40 5.61
CA LEU A 28 -7.61 0.24 4.76
C LEU A 28 -9.00 -0.35 5.06
N ASP A 29 -9.41 -1.34 4.26
CA ASP A 29 -10.64 -2.08 4.55
C ASP A 29 -10.54 -2.86 5.88
N ARG A 30 -11.67 -3.45 6.32
CA ARG A 30 -11.73 -4.31 7.53
C ARG A 30 -11.34 -3.58 8.82
N ALA A 31 -11.60 -2.27 8.88
CA ALA A 31 -11.25 -1.43 10.01
C ALA A 31 -9.75 -1.46 10.35
N ILE A 32 -8.88 -1.72 9.37
CA ILE A 32 -7.44 -1.64 9.56
C ILE A 32 -6.98 -0.23 9.20
N THR A 33 -6.13 0.36 10.04
CA THR A 33 -5.32 1.54 9.69
C THR A 33 -3.88 1.12 9.57
N VAL A 34 -3.09 1.82 8.76
CA VAL A 34 -1.64 1.60 8.65
C VAL A 34 -0.88 2.90 8.79
N GLU A 35 0.04 2.94 9.74
CA GLU A 35 1.04 4.00 9.82
C GLU A 35 2.21 3.65 8.91
N VAL A 36 2.60 4.59 8.05
CA VAL A 36 3.70 4.43 7.08
C VAL A 36 4.68 5.58 7.26
N ARG A 37 5.91 5.25 7.63
CA ARG A 37 7.09 6.11 7.56
C ARG A 37 7.76 5.87 6.21
N THR A 38 7.42 6.67 5.21
CA THR A 38 7.97 6.50 3.87
C THR A 38 9.47 6.85 3.83
N PRO A 39 10.34 5.96 3.34
CA PRO A 39 11.76 6.24 3.19
C PRO A 39 12.04 7.36 2.18
N SER A 40 13.20 8.01 2.31
CA SER A 40 13.67 8.98 1.32
C SER A 40 13.72 8.37 -0.08
N GLY A 41 13.32 9.15 -1.09
CA GLY A 41 13.25 8.68 -2.48
C GLY A 41 11.98 7.89 -2.81
N TRP A 42 11.03 7.78 -1.89
CA TRP A 42 9.73 7.16 -2.11
C TRP A 42 8.59 8.08 -1.67
N THR A 43 7.40 7.82 -2.19
CA THR A 43 6.15 8.50 -1.82
C THR A 43 5.07 7.47 -1.55
N ALA A 44 4.28 7.67 -0.50
CA ALA A 44 3.10 6.87 -0.19
C ALA A 44 1.84 7.69 -0.44
N LYS A 45 0.86 7.10 -1.11
CA LYS A 45 -0.45 7.73 -1.37
C LYS A 45 -1.57 6.70 -1.24
N GLU A 46 -2.74 7.16 -0.84
CA GLU A 46 -3.95 6.34 -0.86
C GLU A 46 -4.35 6.04 -2.32
N MET A 47 -4.88 4.85 -2.53
CA MET A 47 -5.44 4.40 -3.81
C MET A 47 -6.67 3.54 -3.54
N SER A 48 -7.55 3.44 -4.54
CA SER A 48 -8.54 2.36 -4.61
C SER A 48 -8.10 1.38 -5.68
N ALA A 49 -8.00 0.09 -5.32
CA ALA A 49 -7.69 -1.00 -6.24
C ALA A 49 -8.89 -1.94 -6.25
N GLU A 50 -9.60 -2.04 -7.39
CA GLU A 50 -10.78 -2.90 -7.53
C GLU A 50 -11.86 -2.66 -6.45
N GLY A 51 -12.02 -1.40 -6.02
CA GLY A 51 -12.99 -1.02 -4.99
C GLY A 51 -12.52 -1.23 -3.53
N ALA A 52 -11.30 -1.74 -3.32
CA ALA A 52 -10.69 -1.88 -2.01
C ALA A 52 -9.74 -0.72 -1.71
N SER A 53 -9.71 -0.26 -0.45
CA SER A 53 -8.81 0.81 0.00
C SER A 53 -7.39 0.26 0.19
N ALA A 54 -6.40 0.93 -0.38
CA ALA A 54 -5.01 0.52 -0.31
C ALA A 54 -4.05 1.73 -0.28
N VAL A 55 -2.79 1.46 0.06
CA VAL A 55 -1.69 2.42 -0.04
C VAL A 55 -0.76 2.00 -1.16
N LEU A 56 -0.47 2.92 -2.06
CA LEU A 56 0.52 2.79 -3.11
C LEU A 56 1.81 3.49 -2.70
N ILE A 57 2.94 2.78 -2.72
CA ILE A 57 4.27 3.34 -2.50
C ILE A 57 5.08 3.23 -3.79
N LEU A 58 5.56 4.37 -4.28
CA LEU A 58 6.30 4.51 -5.55
C LEU A 58 7.56 5.37 -5.38
N PRO A 59 8.56 5.25 -6.28
CA PRO A 59 9.70 6.15 -6.30
C PRO A 59 9.25 7.61 -6.36
N ALA A 60 9.99 8.50 -5.69
CA ALA A 60 9.72 9.92 -5.75
C ALA A 60 9.86 10.42 -7.21
N GLY A 61 8.81 11.06 -7.72
CA GLY A 61 8.72 11.50 -9.11
C GLY A 61 7.89 10.57 -10.01
N ASP A 62 7.51 9.39 -9.53
CA ASP A 62 6.51 8.54 -10.19
C ASP A 62 5.11 8.90 -9.67
N ASP A 63 4.37 9.65 -10.48
CA ASP A 63 3.02 10.13 -10.16
C ASP A 63 1.91 9.17 -10.56
N ARG A 64 2.24 8.05 -11.23
CA ARG A 64 1.26 7.09 -11.77
C ARG A 64 0.27 6.60 -10.73
N GLY A 65 -1.01 6.60 -11.07
CA GLY A 65 -2.07 5.94 -10.31
C GLY A 65 -2.12 4.42 -10.55
N TYR A 66 -3.07 3.75 -9.89
CA TYR A 66 -3.31 2.32 -10.08
C TYR A 66 -3.56 1.96 -11.55
N ASP A 67 -4.45 2.70 -12.21
CA ASP A 67 -4.90 2.40 -13.57
C ASP A 67 -3.78 2.54 -14.59
N GLU A 68 -2.89 3.51 -14.38
CA GLU A 68 -1.70 3.71 -15.22
C GLU A 68 -0.69 2.57 -15.00
N ILE A 69 -0.42 2.19 -13.75
CA ILE A 69 0.43 1.03 -13.45
C ILE A 69 -0.16 -0.26 -14.04
N ASN A 70 -1.47 -0.45 -13.96
CA ASN A 70 -2.16 -1.59 -14.56
C ASN A 70 -2.08 -1.56 -16.10
N THR A 71 -2.13 -0.37 -16.70
CA THR A 71 -1.95 -0.18 -18.15
C THR A 71 -0.52 -0.51 -18.57
N ASP A 72 0.48 -0.06 -17.82
CA ASP A 72 1.88 -0.41 -18.04
C ASP A 72 2.11 -1.92 -17.85
N PHE A 73 1.52 -2.52 -16.82
CA PHE A 73 1.61 -3.96 -16.55
C PHE A 73 1.07 -4.76 -17.74
N LYS A 74 -0.13 -4.40 -18.23
CA LYS A 74 -0.74 -5.04 -19.42
C LYS A 74 0.11 -4.83 -20.66
N SER A 75 0.69 -3.65 -20.84
CA SER A 75 1.54 -3.34 -21.99
C SER A 75 2.82 -4.17 -21.99
N LEU A 76 3.55 -4.18 -20.86
CA LEU A 76 4.75 -4.98 -20.66
C LEU A 76 4.48 -6.47 -20.86
N ARG A 77 3.42 -7.00 -20.21
CA ARG A 77 3.00 -8.40 -20.37
C ARG A 77 2.76 -8.79 -21.83
N ASN A 78 2.24 -7.86 -22.64
CA ASN A 78 1.91 -8.10 -24.04
C ASN A 78 3.07 -7.73 -24.99
N GLY A 79 4.29 -7.50 -24.48
CA GLY A 79 5.48 -7.17 -25.28
C GLY A 79 5.41 -5.77 -25.93
N ARG A 80 4.55 -4.89 -25.42
CA ARG A 80 4.38 -3.53 -25.91
C ARG A 80 5.19 -2.55 -25.07
N SER A 81 5.31 -1.32 -25.57
CA SER A 81 5.91 -0.22 -24.82
C SER A 81 5.07 0.08 -23.57
N GLY A 82 5.62 -0.22 -22.40
CA GLY A 82 5.12 0.18 -21.09
C GLY A 82 6.29 0.63 -20.22
N LYS A 83 6.04 1.51 -19.26
CA LYS A 83 7.09 1.97 -18.34
C LYS A 83 7.40 0.87 -17.31
N PRO A 84 8.68 0.66 -16.93
CA PRO A 84 9.04 -0.23 -15.83
C PRO A 84 8.23 0.07 -14.56
N ILE A 85 7.89 -0.97 -13.83
CA ILE A 85 7.07 -0.88 -12.60
C ILE A 85 7.97 -1.19 -11.41
N HIS A 86 7.95 -0.30 -10.42
CA HIS A 86 8.56 -0.49 -9.11
C HIS A 86 7.56 0.01 -8.06
N ALA A 87 6.73 -0.88 -7.53
CA ALA A 87 5.64 -0.50 -6.64
C ALA A 87 5.54 -1.41 -5.43
N VAL A 88 5.19 -0.84 -4.28
CA VAL A 88 4.70 -1.59 -3.12
C VAL A 88 3.26 -1.19 -2.86
N VAL A 89 2.36 -2.17 -2.76
CA VAL A 89 0.96 -1.97 -2.39
C VAL A 89 0.74 -2.53 -0.99
N ILE A 90 0.10 -1.73 -0.13
CA ILE A 90 -0.36 -2.15 1.19
C ILE A 90 -1.88 -2.22 1.17
N ASN A 91 -2.45 -3.38 1.49
CA ASN A 91 -3.90 -3.55 1.54
C ASN A 91 -4.35 -4.46 2.69
N ALA A 92 -5.64 -4.42 3.00
CA ALA A 92 -6.26 -5.32 3.96
C ALA A 92 -6.82 -6.57 3.27
N GLY A 93 -6.88 -7.68 4.00
CA GLY A 93 -7.51 -8.92 3.54
C GLY A 93 -7.61 -9.95 4.65
N SER A 94 -8.17 -11.12 4.35
CA SER A 94 -8.28 -12.21 5.33
C SER A 94 -7.10 -13.18 5.28
N CYS A 95 -6.49 -13.51 6.42
CA CYS A 95 -5.48 -14.58 6.52
C CYS A 95 -5.82 -15.61 7.60
N SER A 96 -5.01 -16.67 7.71
CA SER A 96 -5.16 -17.65 8.78
C SER A 96 -5.08 -16.96 10.15
N SER A 97 -5.87 -17.43 11.12
CA SER A 97 -5.78 -16.96 12.51
C SER A 97 -4.40 -17.14 13.12
N ASP A 98 -3.64 -18.10 12.60
CA ASP A 98 -2.32 -18.47 13.11
C ASP A 98 -1.18 -17.71 12.42
N ALA A 99 -1.50 -16.80 11.49
CA ALA A 99 -0.51 -15.95 10.86
C ALA A 99 0.15 -15.01 11.90
N ALA A 100 1.41 -14.64 11.64
CA ALA A 100 2.21 -13.87 12.58
C ALA A 100 1.59 -12.50 12.92
N SER A 101 1.74 -12.07 14.17
CA SER A 101 1.40 -10.73 14.66
C SER A 101 2.53 -9.71 14.44
N SER A 102 3.35 -9.95 13.42
CA SER A 102 4.39 -9.08 12.87
C SER A 102 4.50 -9.35 11.38
N TRP A 103 5.24 -8.53 10.63
CA TRP A 103 5.48 -8.80 9.21
C TRP A 103 6.21 -10.13 9.01
N ASP A 104 5.48 -11.12 8.51
CA ASP A 104 6.03 -12.37 7.99
C ASP A 104 6.33 -12.18 6.50
N ILE A 105 7.61 -12.18 6.14
CA ILE A 105 8.10 -11.88 4.79
C ILE A 105 8.30 -13.19 4.04
N GLY A 106 7.56 -13.36 2.95
CA GLY A 106 7.72 -14.50 2.06
C GLY A 106 8.95 -14.40 1.15
N ASP A 107 9.19 -15.50 0.43
CA ASP A 107 10.25 -15.59 -0.57
C ASP A 107 10.05 -14.60 -1.72
N VAL A 108 11.13 -14.36 -2.48
CA VAL A 108 11.02 -13.65 -3.76
C VAL A 108 10.32 -14.57 -4.75
N ASP A 109 9.23 -14.08 -5.30
CA ASP A 109 8.55 -14.67 -6.44
C ASP A 109 9.12 -14.08 -7.73
N LYS A 110 9.83 -14.90 -8.49
CA LYS A 110 10.45 -14.54 -9.77
C LYS A 110 9.84 -15.36 -10.88
N GLY A 111 9.42 -14.70 -11.96
CA GLY A 111 8.94 -15.41 -13.13
C GLY A 111 8.77 -14.52 -14.34
N THR A 112 8.35 -15.14 -15.43
CA THR A 112 7.95 -14.47 -16.66
C THR A 112 6.43 -14.34 -16.67
N VAL A 113 5.92 -13.16 -17.00
CA VAL A 113 4.50 -12.84 -17.15
C VAL A 113 4.29 -12.34 -18.57
N GLY A 114 3.84 -13.22 -19.46
CA GLY A 114 3.78 -12.93 -20.90
C GLY A 114 5.18 -12.68 -21.46
N GLU A 115 5.39 -11.51 -22.06
CA GLU A 115 6.68 -11.10 -22.65
C GLU A 115 7.59 -10.31 -21.68
N ALA A 116 7.22 -10.20 -20.41
CA ALA A 116 7.97 -9.43 -19.41
C ALA A 116 8.45 -10.29 -18.24
N THR A 117 9.53 -9.88 -17.59
CA THR A 117 10.01 -10.50 -16.35
C THR A 117 9.46 -9.74 -15.16
N ARG A 118 9.03 -10.47 -14.13
CA ARG A 118 8.57 -9.92 -12.86
C ARG A 118 9.36 -10.50 -11.69
N LEU A 119 9.68 -9.63 -10.74
CA LEU A 119 10.06 -9.97 -9.38
C LEU A 119 9.00 -9.40 -8.45
N GLY A 120 8.66 -10.14 -7.40
CA GLY A 120 7.78 -9.64 -6.37
C GLY A 120 8.04 -10.34 -5.06
N ARG A 121 7.51 -9.75 -4.00
CA ARG A 121 7.58 -10.31 -2.66
C ARG A 121 6.30 -9.93 -1.92
N ARG A 122 5.94 -10.74 -0.94
CA ARG A 122 4.78 -10.48 -0.08
C ARG A 122 5.19 -10.49 1.37
N ALA A 123 4.60 -9.60 2.16
CA ALA A 123 4.58 -9.70 3.61
C ALA A 123 3.14 -9.72 4.11
N VAL A 124 2.88 -10.44 5.20
CA VAL A 124 1.56 -10.50 5.86
C VAL A 124 1.71 -10.25 7.35
N TRP A 125 0.77 -9.53 7.94
CA TRP A 125 0.65 -9.31 9.38
C TRP A 125 -0.79 -9.54 9.79
N ASN A 126 -1.03 -10.51 10.70
CA ASN A 126 -2.32 -10.70 11.36
C ASN A 126 -2.58 -9.57 12.39
N VAL A 127 -3.47 -8.66 12.04
CA VAL A 127 -3.75 -7.49 12.87
C VAL A 127 -4.73 -7.84 13.98
N ARG A 128 -5.76 -8.64 13.66
CA ARG A 128 -6.73 -9.14 14.63
C ARG A 128 -7.54 -10.31 14.06
N GLY A 129 -7.52 -11.45 14.75
CA GLY A 129 -8.36 -12.59 14.39
C GLY A 129 -8.01 -13.13 13.00
N SER A 130 -8.83 -12.86 11.99
CA SER A 130 -8.54 -13.20 10.58
C SER A 130 -8.27 -11.98 9.70
N ASP A 131 -8.30 -10.78 10.26
CA ASP A 131 -8.09 -9.52 9.53
C ASP A 131 -6.60 -9.17 9.52
N CYS A 132 -6.06 -9.01 8.31
CA CYS A 132 -4.63 -8.94 8.09
C CYS A 132 -4.28 -7.80 7.15
N ALA A 133 -3.16 -7.16 7.43
CA ALA A 133 -2.51 -6.26 6.49
C ALA A 133 -1.54 -7.07 5.62
N ARG A 134 -1.38 -6.65 4.37
CA ARG A 134 -0.45 -7.26 3.44
C ARG A 134 0.35 -6.18 2.73
N MET A 135 1.61 -6.46 2.50
CA MET A 135 2.45 -5.70 1.57
C MET A 135 2.78 -6.60 0.38
N ILE A 136 2.69 -6.04 -0.81
CA ILE A 136 3.03 -6.74 -2.06
C ILE A 136 3.95 -5.82 -2.86
N SER A 137 5.17 -6.25 -3.12
CA SER A 137 6.07 -5.57 -4.05
C SER A 137 5.92 -6.12 -5.46
N THR A 138 6.09 -5.27 -6.45
CA THR A 138 6.19 -5.63 -7.85
C THR A 138 7.29 -4.81 -8.50
N ASP A 139 8.28 -5.52 -9.01
CA ASP A 139 9.28 -5.02 -9.94
C ASP A 139 9.07 -5.71 -11.29
N MET A 140 8.80 -4.95 -12.36
CA MET A 140 8.49 -5.53 -13.66
C MET A 140 9.07 -4.70 -14.80
N ASP A 141 9.69 -5.38 -15.77
CA ASP A 141 10.26 -4.80 -16.97
C ASP A 141 10.25 -5.84 -18.10
N SER A 142 10.28 -5.37 -19.35
CA SER A 142 10.49 -6.13 -20.59
C SER A 142 11.79 -6.96 -20.58
N GLY A 143 12.78 -6.55 -19.79
CA GLY A 143 14.08 -7.19 -19.68
C GLY A 143 14.30 -7.89 -18.33
N ARG A 144 15.29 -7.40 -17.59
CA ARG A 144 15.64 -7.89 -16.25
C ARG A 144 15.29 -6.79 -15.23
N PRO A 145 14.14 -6.89 -14.54
CA PRO A 145 13.76 -5.90 -13.54
C PRO A 145 14.78 -5.85 -12.41
N ALA A 146 15.09 -4.64 -11.94
CA ALA A 146 15.81 -4.42 -10.68
C ALA A 146 14.93 -4.83 -9.49
N SER A 147 15.52 -5.23 -8.38
CA SER A 147 14.83 -5.64 -7.13
C SER A 147 14.36 -4.46 -6.26
N THR A 148 14.19 -3.28 -6.84
CA THR A 148 14.01 -2.00 -6.15
C THR A 148 12.84 -2.00 -5.14
N ALA A 149 11.63 -2.35 -5.58
CA ALA A 149 10.45 -2.41 -4.71
C ALA A 149 10.49 -3.62 -3.77
N SER A 150 11.07 -4.73 -4.21
CA SER A 150 11.23 -5.95 -3.40
C SER A 150 12.21 -5.80 -2.25
N GLU A 151 13.27 -5.01 -2.42
CA GLU A 151 14.18 -4.60 -1.36
C GLU A 151 13.54 -3.56 -0.43
N LEU A 152 12.79 -2.60 -0.99
CA LEU A 152 12.03 -1.65 -0.18
C LEU A 152 11.08 -2.37 0.77
N LEU A 153 10.31 -3.35 0.29
CA LEU A 153 9.35 -4.09 1.12
C LEU A 153 10.05 -4.75 2.33
N VAL A 154 11.24 -5.34 2.13
CA VAL A 154 12.02 -5.92 3.24
C VAL A 154 12.45 -4.84 4.23
N SER A 155 12.92 -3.70 3.73
CA SER A 155 13.30 -2.57 4.59
C SER A 155 12.11 -2.05 5.40
N LEU A 156 10.94 -1.89 4.78
CA LEU A 156 9.71 -1.44 5.44
C LEU A 156 9.25 -2.42 6.52
N ALA A 157 9.27 -3.72 6.22
CA ALA A 157 8.89 -4.78 7.15
C ALA A 157 9.87 -4.90 8.32
N GLY A 158 11.18 -4.82 8.07
CA GLY A 158 12.22 -5.02 9.08
C GLY A 158 12.49 -3.83 9.99
N SER A 159 12.05 -2.62 9.62
CA SER A 159 12.33 -1.38 10.37
C SER A 159 11.17 -0.87 11.23
N GLY A 160 10.00 -1.53 11.19
CA GLY A 160 8.79 -0.99 11.80
C GLY A 160 8.33 0.32 11.15
N ALA A 161 8.73 0.57 9.90
CA ALA A 161 8.28 1.73 9.14
C ALA A 161 6.81 1.61 8.72
N VAL A 162 6.26 0.39 8.70
CA VAL A 162 4.85 0.14 8.40
C VAL A 162 4.23 -0.62 9.57
N VAL A 163 3.26 -0.02 10.26
CA VAL A 163 2.60 -0.60 11.43
C VAL A 163 1.08 -0.61 11.23
N PRO A 164 0.47 -1.77 10.98
CA PRO A 164 -0.98 -1.88 10.90
C PRO A 164 -1.62 -1.97 12.28
N ARG A 165 -2.82 -1.40 12.44
CA ARG A 165 -3.64 -1.50 13.65
C ARG A 165 -5.09 -1.73 13.29
N HIS A 166 -5.81 -2.51 14.08
CA HIS A 166 -7.26 -2.63 13.96
C HIS A 166 -7.90 -1.52 14.77
N ASP A 167 -8.73 -0.71 14.14
CA ASP A 167 -9.63 0.21 14.82
C ASP A 167 -10.75 -0.61 15.45
N GLY A 168 -10.62 -0.91 16.75
CA GLY A 168 -11.56 -1.73 17.50
C GLY A 168 -12.97 -1.14 17.61
N THR A 169 -13.18 0.09 17.12
CA THR A 169 -14.46 0.79 17.15
C THR A 169 -15.25 0.69 15.84
N ARG A 170 -14.60 0.34 14.73
CA ARG A 170 -15.23 0.19 13.42
C ARG A 170 -15.47 -1.30 13.11
N PRO A 171 -16.69 -1.71 12.70
CA PRO A 171 -16.93 -3.09 12.31
C PRO A 171 -16.09 -3.45 11.08
N SER A 172 -15.54 -4.67 11.08
CA SER A 172 -14.82 -5.23 9.92
C SER A 172 -15.82 -5.50 8.80
N ILE A 173 -16.05 -4.51 7.94
CA ILE A 173 -16.88 -4.66 6.76
C ILE A 173 -16.00 -5.32 5.68
N ARG A 174 -16.39 -6.54 5.27
CA ARG A 174 -15.76 -7.21 4.14
C ARG A 174 -16.23 -6.53 2.85
N PRO A 175 -15.35 -6.17 1.91
CA PRO A 175 -15.79 -5.78 0.57
C PRO A 175 -16.57 -6.95 -0.04
N SER A 176 -17.70 -6.62 -0.69
CA SER A 176 -18.53 -7.56 -1.43
C SER A 176 -17.70 -8.19 -2.54
N SER A 177 -17.68 -9.53 -2.59
CA SER A 177 -17.00 -10.28 -3.66
C SER A 177 -17.76 -10.22 -4.97
#